data_AF-A0A3B8LPF0-F1
#
_entry.id   AF-A0A3B8LPF0-F1
#
_cell.length_a   1.000
_cell.length_b   1.000
_cell.length_c   1.000
_cell.angle_alpha   90.00
_cell.angle_beta   90.00
_cell.angle_gamma   90.00
#
_symmetry.space_group_name_H-M   'P 1'
#
loop_
_entity.id
_entity.type
_entity.pdbx_description
1 polymer ?
#
loop_
_entity_poly.entity_id
_entity_poly.type
_entity_poly.pdbx_seq_one_letter_code
_entity_poly.pdbx_strand_id
1 'polypeptide(L)'
;MQQRVLTYADLWRPSSKESAIVYDVMLVMAGSWALALFAQIAIPLPHTPVPITGQSFAVLMLGVLLGSRKGAASVMAYLAQGACGLPFFAGGKAGLAILSGVTAGYFAGFVAAAYVAGWLAEKGADRNVFTSVLAMLVGTAVIFAFGLSWLSFILPAGSVLALGLYPFLPGALIKLVAAAVLLPAGWAFLGKTHSHK
;
A
#
# COMPACT_ATOMS: atom_id res chain seq x y z
N MET A 1 -27.92 14.47 4.21
CA MET A 1 -26.70 14.68 3.39
C MET A 1 -26.42 13.40 2.62
N GLN A 2 -26.45 13.42 1.29
CA GLN A 2 -25.96 12.28 0.49
C GLN A 2 -24.46 12.12 0.77
N GLN A 3 -24.03 10.93 1.18
CA GLN A 3 -22.61 10.63 1.33
C GLN A 3 -21.97 10.66 -0.06
N ARG A 4 -21.00 11.56 -0.25
CA ARG A 4 -20.20 11.59 -1.48
C ARG A 4 -19.30 10.36 -1.46
N VAL A 5 -19.46 9.46 -2.42
CA VAL A 5 -18.58 8.29 -2.58
C VAL A 5 -17.22 8.80 -3.05
N LEU A 6 -16.22 8.71 -2.20
CA LEU A 6 -14.85 9.13 -2.51
C LEU A 6 -13.97 7.93 -2.87
N THR A 7 -14.22 6.80 -2.22
CA THR A 7 -13.44 5.56 -2.37
C THR A 7 -14.36 4.34 -2.46
N TYR A 8 -13.80 3.18 -2.81
CA TYR A 8 -14.53 1.91 -2.85
C TYR A 8 -15.12 1.54 -1.48
N ALA A 9 -14.38 1.83 -0.41
CA ALA A 9 -14.85 1.57 0.95
C ALA A 9 -16.13 2.35 1.30
N ASP A 10 -16.41 3.47 0.64
CA ASP A 10 -17.57 4.31 0.95
C ASP A 10 -18.87 3.76 0.32
N LEU A 11 -18.77 2.87 -0.66
CA LEU A 11 -19.93 2.29 -1.37
C LEU A 11 -20.84 1.45 -0.45
N TRP A 12 -20.25 0.80 0.55
CA TRP A 12 -20.94 -0.12 1.47
C TRP A 12 -20.96 0.41 2.91
N ARG A 13 -20.56 1.67 3.12
CA ARG A 13 -20.42 2.23 4.45
C ARG A 13 -21.80 2.44 5.10
N PRO A 14 -22.06 1.88 6.29
CA PRO A 14 -23.32 2.07 7.00
C PRO A 14 -23.62 3.54 7.33
N SER A 15 -24.90 3.88 7.45
CA SER A 15 -25.36 5.24 7.79
C SER A 15 -25.33 5.53 9.29
N SER A 16 -25.52 4.52 10.15
CA SER A 16 -25.42 4.65 11.60
C SER A 16 -23.97 4.81 12.04
N LYS A 17 -23.75 5.66 13.04
CA LYS A 17 -22.40 5.99 13.54
C LYS A 17 -21.68 4.76 14.09
N GLU A 18 -22.37 3.95 14.89
CA GLU A 18 -21.80 2.76 15.53
C GLU A 18 -21.40 1.70 14.49
N SER A 19 -22.29 1.36 13.56
CA SER A 19 -21.98 0.39 12.51
C SER A 19 -20.90 0.89 11.55
N ALA A 20 -20.83 2.20 11.30
CA ALA A 20 -19.76 2.79 10.49
C ALA A 20 -18.37 2.66 11.16
N ILE A 21 -18.28 2.84 12.48
CA ILE A 21 -17.03 2.63 13.22
C ILE A 21 -16.60 1.17 13.15
N VAL A 22 -17.53 0.24 13.41
CA VAL A 22 -17.26 -1.21 13.33
C VAL A 22 -16.78 -1.58 11.92
N TYR A 23 -17.44 -1.08 10.89
CA TYR A 23 -17.06 -1.27 9.50
C TYR A 23 -15.64 -0.74 9.20
N ASP A 24 -15.33 0.48 9.62
CA ASP A 24 -14.02 1.10 9.39
C ASP A 24 -12.91 0.29 10.12
N VAL A 25 -13.15 -0.19 11.34
CA VAL A 25 -12.22 -1.06 12.09
C VAL A 25 -12.03 -2.40 11.37
N MET A 26 -13.12 -3.04 10.92
CA MET A 26 -13.04 -4.30 10.18
C MET A 26 -12.23 -4.15 8.89
N LEU A 27 -12.43 -3.06 8.14
CA LEU A 27 -11.64 -2.76 6.94
C LEU A 27 -10.16 -2.58 7.25
N VAL A 28 -9.82 -1.87 8.32
CA VAL A 28 -8.43 -1.68 8.74
C VAL A 28 -7.76 -3.01 9.09
N MET A 29 -8.46 -3.87 9.82
CA MET A 29 -7.96 -5.20 10.18
C MET A 29 -7.84 -6.11 8.96
N ALA A 30 -8.86 -6.17 8.11
CA ALA A 30 -8.81 -6.93 6.86
C ALA A 30 -7.69 -6.44 5.94
N GLY A 31 -7.50 -5.11 5.84
CA GLY A 31 -6.43 -4.50 5.07
C GLY A 31 -5.05 -4.88 5.60
N SER A 32 -4.86 -4.87 6.92
CA SER A 32 -3.61 -5.29 7.55
C SER A 32 -3.26 -6.75 7.25
N TRP A 33 -4.27 -7.64 7.25
CA TRP A 33 -4.09 -9.06 6.97
C TRP A 33 -3.85 -9.32 5.48
N ALA A 34 -4.56 -8.59 4.60
CA ALA A 34 -4.29 -8.63 3.17
C ALA A 34 -2.85 -8.20 2.88
N LEU A 35 -2.35 -7.13 3.51
CA LEU A 35 -0.95 -6.73 3.39
C LEU A 35 -0.01 -7.84 3.88
N ALA A 36 -0.32 -8.51 4.99
CA ALA A 36 0.48 -9.63 5.48
C ALA A 36 0.54 -10.81 4.51
N LEU A 37 -0.56 -11.15 3.84
CA LEU A 37 -0.59 -12.20 2.81
C LEU A 37 0.27 -11.81 1.60
N PHE A 38 0.12 -10.58 1.10
CA PHE A 38 0.96 -10.07 0.01
C PHE A 38 2.44 -9.97 0.41
N ALA A 39 2.74 -9.79 1.70
CA ALA A 39 4.11 -9.80 2.20
C ALA A 39 4.80 -11.14 2.05
N GLN A 40 4.05 -12.24 2.04
CA GLN A 40 4.60 -13.58 1.88
C GLN A 40 4.97 -13.90 0.43
N ILE A 41 4.46 -13.14 -0.54
CA ILE A 41 4.94 -13.16 -1.92
C ILE A 41 6.29 -12.45 -1.93
N ALA A 42 7.35 -13.16 -1.53
CA ALA A 42 8.69 -12.64 -1.36
C ALA A 42 9.67 -13.46 -2.18
N ILE A 43 10.38 -12.79 -3.09
CA ILE A 43 11.43 -13.36 -3.93
C ILE A 43 12.76 -12.78 -3.44
N PRO A 44 13.57 -13.57 -2.72
CA PRO A 44 14.92 -13.17 -2.37
C PRO A 44 15.73 -12.96 -3.65
N LEU A 45 16.47 -11.87 -3.74
CA LEU A 45 17.38 -11.63 -4.85
C LEU A 45 18.81 -11.93 -4.41
N PRO A 46 19.62 -12.53 -5.29
CA PRO A 46 21.05 -12.60 -5.03
C PRO A 46 21.61 -11.17 -4.97
N HIS A 47 22.47 -10.91 -4.00
CA HIS A 47 23.22 -9.65 -3.81
C HIS A 47 22.45 -8.43 -3.27
N THR A 48 21.16 -8.53 -2.91
CA THR A 48 20.45 -7.45 -2.21
C THR A 48 19.99 -7.89 -0.82
N PRO A 49 20.05 -7.01 0.19
CA PRO A 49 19.59 -7.34 1.54
C PRO A 49 18.05 -7.31 1.67
N VAL A 50 17.36 -6.79 0.64
CA VAL A 50 15.91 -6.58 0.63
C VAL A 50 15.29 -7.45 -0.48
N PRO A 51 14.32 -8.33 -0.15
CA PRO A 51 13.63 -9.15 -1.14
C PRO A 51 12.65 -8.31 -1.96
N ILE A 52 12.36 -8.74 -3.19
CA ILE A 52 11.17 -8.23 -3.90
C ILE A 52 9.94 -8.79 -3.21
N THR A 53 9.01 -7.93 -2.81
CA THR A 53 7.77 -8.37 -2.14
C THR A 53 6.50 -7.80 -2.76
N GLY A 54 5.39 -8.50 -2.53
CA GLY A 54 4.05 -8.00 -2.83
C GLY A 54 3.59 -6.86 -1.92
N GLN A 55 4.35 -6.53 -0.85
CA GLN A 55 3.96 -5.52 0.16
C GLN A 55 3.71 -4.15 -0.46
N SER A 56 4.66 -3.67 -1.26
CA SER A 56 4.56 -2.34 -1.88
C SER A 56 3.32 -2.20 -2.78
N PHE A 57 2.88 -3.29 -3.43
CA PHE A 57 1.63 -3.28 -4.19
C PHE A 57 0.43 -3.19 -3.27
N ALA A 58 0.35 -4.05 -2.25
CA ALA A 58 -0.76 -4.07 -1.31
C ALA A 58 -0.90 -2.73 -0.56
N VAL A 59 0.21 -2.12 -0.13
CA VAL A 59 0.24 -0.79 0.50
C VAL A 59 -0.43 0.26 -0.38
N LEU A 60 -0.05 0.34 -1.65
CA LEU A 60 -0.59 1.31 -2.59
C LEU A 60 -2.07 1.05 -2.86
N MET A 61 -2.46 -0.22 -3.00
CA MET A 61 -3.86 -0.60 -3.19
C MET A 61 -4.73 -0.33 -1.97
N LEU A 62 -4.25 -0.58 -0.76
CA LEU A 62 -4.96 -0.23 0.47
C LEU A 62 -5.20 1.28 0.56
N GLY A 63 -4.21 2.09 0.20
CA GLY A 63 -4.37 3.54 0.07
C GLY A 63 -5.51 3.89 -0.88
N VAL A 64 -5.43 3.45 -2.13
CA VAL A 64 -6.41 3.79 -3.17
C VAL A 64 -7.82 3.28 -2.84
N LEU A 65 -7.94 2.03 -2.38
CA LEU A 65 -9.24 1.38 -2.18
C LEU A 65 -9.94 1.84 -0.89
N LEU A 66 -9.19 2.07 0.18
CA LEU A 66 -9.74 2.41 1.49
C LEU A 66 -9.68 3.92 1.80
N GLY A 67 -8.94 4.69 1.00
CA GLY A 67 -8.66 6.10 1.25
C GLY A 67 -7.44 6.33 2.13
N SER A 68 -7.06 7.60 2.25
CA SER A 68 -5.82 8.07 2.90
C SER A 68 -5.70 7.56 4.33
N ARG A 69 -6.74 7.76 5.14
CA ARG A 69 -6.74 7.43 6.57
C ARG A 69 -6.81 5.93 6.83
N LYS A 70 -7.75 5.23 6.21
CA LYS A 70 -7.96 3.78 6.44
C LYS A 70 -6.85 2.94 5.82
N GLY A 71 -6.34 3.34 4.66
CA GLY A 71 -5.17 2.72 4.03
C GLY A 71 -3.94 2.83 4.94
N ALA A 72 -3.61 4.05 5.40
CA ALA A 72 -2.49 4.25 6.33
C ALA A 72 -2.68 3.51 7.66
N ALA A 73 -3.90 3.53 8.22
CA ALA A 73 -4.22 2.78 9.44
C ALA A 73 -4.06 1.27 9.26
N SER A 74 -4.41 0.71 8.09
CA SER A 74 -4.20 -0.71 7.76
C SER A 74 -2.71 -1.07 7.75
N VAL A 75 -1.88 -0.20 7.18
CA VAL A 75 -0.42 -0.38 7.18
C VAL A 75 0.14 -0.28 8.60
N MET A 76 -0.30 0.69 9.41
CA MET A 76 0.12 0.80 10.80
C MET A 76 -0.30 -0.42 11.64
N ALA A 77 -1.53 -0.91 11.45
CA ALA A 77 -2.01 -2.13 12.11
C ALA A 77 -1.15 -3.34 11.73
N TYR A 78 -0.79 -3.48 10.45
CA TYR A 78 0.13 -4.51 9.97
C TYR A 78 1.50 -4.43 10.66
N LEU A 79 2.08 -3.23 10.77
CA LEU A 79 3.37 -3.04 11.45
C LEU A 79 3.29 -3.36 12.94
N ALA A 80 2.21 -2.93 13.61
CA ALA A 80 1.99 -3.21 15.03
C ALA A 80 1.80 -4.71 15.31
N GLN A 81 1.01 -5.39 14.48
CA GLN A 81 0.80 -6.84 14.54
C GLN A 81 2.11 -7.61 14.36
N GLY A 82 2.89 -7.26 13.34
CA GLY A 82 4.21 -7.86 13.11
C GLY A 82 5.18 -7.59 14.26
N ALA A 83 5.18 -6.36 14.82
CA ALA A 83 5.99 -6.00 15.98
C ALA A 83 5.63 -6.81 17.23
N CYS A 84 4.34 -7.11 17.45
CA CYS A 84 3.85 -7.95 18.54
C CYS A 84 4.16 -9.46 18.37
N GLY A 85 4.85 -9.86 17.30
CA GLY A 85 5.32 -11.22 17.11
C GLY A 85 4.51 -12.07 16.12
N LEU A 86 3.50 -11.49 15.45
CA LEU A 86 2.83 -12.20 14.36
C LEU A 86 3.76 -12.31 13.14
N PRO A 87 3.78 -13.45 12.42
CA PRO A 87 4.68 -13.71 11.28
C PRO A 87 4.24 -12.98 10.00
N PHE A 88 3.99 -11.68 10.12
CA PHE A 88 3.37 -10.85 9.10
C PHE A 88 4.39 -10.22 8.14
N PHE A 89 5.64 -10.07 8.57
CA PHE A 89 6.69 -9.54 7.70
C PHE A 89 7.12 -10.59 6.67
N ALA A 90 7.77 -10.13 5.60
CA ALA A 90 8.14 -10.96 4.47
C ALA A 90 8.98 -12.18 4.89
N GLY A 91 8.63 -13.35 4.37
CA GLY A 91 9.27 -14.62 4.72
C GLY A 91 8.92 -15.11 6.13
N GLY A 92 7.71 -14.81 6.61
CA GLY A 92 7.23 -15.21 7.95
C GLY A 92 7.96 -14.52 9.11
N LYS A 93 8.65 -13.41 8.86
CA LYS A 93 9.40 -12.68 9.90
C LYS A 93 8.45 -11.96 10.86
N ALA A 94 8.91 -11.73 12.08
CA ALA A 94 8.16 -11.09 13.15
C ALA A 94 9.08 -10.35 14.13
N GLY A 95 8.49 -9.50 14.97
CA GLY A 95 9.13 -8.84 16.10
C GLY A 95 9.69 -7.45 15.81
N LEU A 96 9.91 -6.69 16.88
CA LEU A 96 10.40 -5.29 16.83
C LEU A 96 11.74 -5.13 16.11
N ALA A 97 12.64 -6.11 16.21
CA ALA A 97 13.96 -6.04 15.56
C ALA A 97 13.88 -5.87 14.03
N ILE A 98 12.79 -6.33 13.40
CA ILE A 98 12.55 -6.15 11.97
C ILE A 98 12.29 -4.68 11.63
N LEU A 99 11.65 -3.94 12.53
CA LEU A 99 11.34 -2.52 12.35
C LEU A 99 12.54 -1.59 12.54
N SER A 100 13.67 -2.11 13.05
CA SER A 100 14.95 -1.38 13.14
C SER A 100 16.01 -1.89 12.16
N GLY A 101 15.66 -2.86 11.30
CA GLY A 101 16.58 -3.48 10.36
C GLY A 101 16.79 -2.69 9.06
N VAL A 102 17.43 -3.33 8.08
CA VAL A 102 17.74 -2.75 6.76
C VAL A 102 16.49 -2.27 5.99
N THR A 103 15.31 -2.82 6.28
CA THR A 103 14.05 -2.45 5.62
C THR A 103 13.25 -1.36 6.35
N ALA A 104 13.71 -0.86 7.51
CA ALA A 104 12.91 0.01 8.36
C ALA A 104 12.40 1.27 7.64
N GLY A 105 13.25 1.91 6.83
CA GLY A 105 12.84 3.07 6.02
C GLY A 105 11.68 2.79 5.07
N TYR A 106 11.61 1.58 4.50
CA TYR A 106 10.50 1.21 3.62
C TYR A 106 9.18 1.07 4.40
N PHE A 107 9.21 0.64 5.67
CA PHE A 107 7.99 0.58 6.48
C PHE A 107 7.43 1.97 6.79
N ALA A 108 8.28 2.94 7.11
CA ALA A 108 7.86 4.34 7.24
C ALA A 108 7.30 4.88 5.91
N GLY A 109 8.00 4.59 4.81
CA GLY A 109 7.56 4.89 3.46
C GLY A 109 6.22 4.26 3.09
N PHE A 110 5.91 3.05 3.58
CA PHE A 110 4.64 2.38 3.32
C PHE A 110 3.47 3.12 3.93
N VAL A 111 3.59 3.58 5.18
CA VAL A 111 2.51 4.35 5.84
C VAL A 111 2.26 5.66 5.07
N ALA A 112 3.33 6.38 4.74
CA ALA A 112 3.25 7.63 3.98
C ALA A 112 2.67 7.42 2.57
N ALA A 113 3.11 6.37 1.86
CA ALA A 113 2.66 6.07 0.52
C ALA A 113 1.18 5.66 0.48
N ALA A 114 0.70 4.85 1.44
CA ALA A 114 -0.72 4.52 1.54
C ALA A 114 -1.57 5.78 1.77
N TYR A 115 -1.12 6.69 2.62
CA TYR A 115 -1.81 7.97 2.84
C TYR A 115 -1.86 8.81 1.56
N VAL A 116 -0.72 9.02 0.90
CA VAL A 116 -0.60 9.86 -0.29
C VAL A 116 -1.39 9.27 -1.46
N ALA A 117 -1.26 7.96 -1.73
CA ALA A 117 -2.00 7.30 -2.79
C ALA A 117 -3.52 7.35 -2.54
N GLY A 118 -3.94 7.14 -1.29
CA GLY A 118 -5.35 7.25 -0.92
C GLY A 118 -5.89 8.67 -1.02
N TRP A 119 -5.11 9.68 -0.67
CA TRP A 119 -5.49 11.07 -0.84
C TRP A 119 -5.65 11.47 -2.32
N LEU A 120 -4.80 10.93 -3.19
CA LEU A 120 -4.95 11.12 -4.64
C LEU A 120 -6.21 10.40 -5.16
N ALA A 121 -6.51 9.19 -4.67
CA ALA A 121 -7.73 8.46 -5.01
C ALA A 121 -9.01 9.17 -4.55
N GLU A 122 -9.02 9.74 -3.34
CA GLU A 122 -10.14 10.57 -2.83
C GLU A 122 -10.40 11.79 -3.75
N LYS A 123 -9.37 12.27 -4.45
CA LYS A 123 -9.47 13.32 -5.47
C LYS A 123 -9.88 12.81 -6.86
N GLY A 124 -10.01 11.50 -7.01
CA GLY A 124 -10.42 10.83 -8.25
C GLY A 124 -9.28 10.43 -9.18
N ALA A 125 -8.03 10.41 -8.69
CA ALA A 125 -6.89 10.02 -9.51
C ALA A 125 -6.97 8.54 -9.95
N ASP A 126 -7.79 7.71 -9.33
CA ASP A 126 -8.01 6.30 -9.66
C ASP A 126 -9.09 6.04 -10.71
N ARG A 127 -9.72 7.10 -11.26
CA ARG A 127 -10.87 7.00 -12.17
C ARG A 127 -10.50 6.77 -13.64
N ASN A 128 -9.29 7.11 -14.06
CA ASN A 128 -8.81 6.88 -15.41
C ASN A 128 -7.36 6.36 -15.40
N VAL A 129 -6.97 5.74 -16.50
CA VAL A 129 -5.69 5.05 -16.66
C VAL A 129 -4.50 5.96 -16.31
N PHE A 130 -4.46 7.15 -16.91
CA PHE A 130 -3.33 8.06 -16.79
C PHE A 130 -3.14 8.55 -15.34
N THR A 131 -4.21 9.05 -14.73
CA THR A 131 -4.14 9.53 -13.33
C THR A 131 -3.87 8.39 -12.35
N SER A 132 -4.33 7.17 -12.67
CA SER A 132 -4.11 5.98 -11.81
C SER A 132 -2.64 5.61 -11.79
N VAL A 133 -2.01 5.59 -12.97
CA VAL A 133 -0.57 5.38 -13.11
C VAL A 133 0.20 6.48 -12.37
N LEU A 134 -0.19 7.75 -12.52
CA LEU A 134 0.49 8.85 -11.83
C LEU A 134 0.37 8.74 -10.30
N ALA A 135 -0.81 8.38 -9.78
CA ALA A 135 -1.00 8.21 -8.35
C ALA A 135 -0.12 7.08 -7.77
N MET A 136 -0.01 5.97 -8.50
CA MET A 136 0.88 4.87 -8.12
C MET A 136 2.36 5.21 -8.23
N LEU A 137 2.75 5.99 -9.25
CA LEU A 137 4.11 6.49 -9.39
C LEU A 137 4.49 7.37 -8.21
N VAL A 138 3.62 8.30 -7.82
CA VAL A 138 3.85 9.17 -6.65
C VAL A 138 3.97 8.33 -5.38
N GLY A 139 3.05 7.40 -5.14
CA GLY A 139 3.14 6.52 -3.98
C GLY A 139 4.43 5.68 -3.97
N THR A 140 4.82 5.13 -5.13
CA THR A 140 6.09 4.37 -5.27
C THR A 140 7.30 5.25 -5.01
N ALA A 141 7.31 6.49 -5.50
CA ALA A 141 8.37 7.46 -5.24
C ALA A 141 8.48 7.78 -3.75
N VAL A 142 7.35 7.91 -3.03
CA VAL A 142 7.33 8.08 -1.57
C VAL A 142 7.96 6.87 -0.87
N ILE A 143 7.63 5.64 -1.27
CA ILE A 143 8.24 4.43 -0.70
C ILE A 143 9.76 4.46 -0.86
N PHE A 144 10.25 4.75 -2.08
CA PHE A 144 11.69 4.80 -2.33
C PHE A 144 12.37 5.99 -1.64
N ALA A 145 11.72 7.15 -1.53
CA ALA A 145 12.30 8.29 -0.84
C ALA A 145 12.66 7.94 0.60
N PHE A 146 11.75 7.30 1.34
CA PHE A 146 12.02 6.88 2.72
C PHE A 146 12.98 5.68 2.78
N GLY A 147 12.77 4.67 1.94
CA GLY A 147 13.61 3.45 1.93
C GLY A 147 15.07 3.73 1.59
N LEU A 148 15.32 4.50 0.53
CA LEU A 148 16.67 4.86 0.09
C LEU A 148 17.35 5.83 1.08
N SER A 149 16.60 6.76 1.66
CA SER A 149 17.13 7.65 2.71
C SER A 149 17.55 6.88 3.96
N TRP A 150 16.85 5.80 4.31
CA TRP A 150 17.28 4.93 5.41
C TRP A 150 18.51 4.09 5.04
N LEU A 151 18.49 3.50 3.85
CA LEU A 151 19.61 2.68 3.37
C LEU A 151 20.92 3.46 3.23
N SER A 152 20.87 4.77 2.98
CA SER A 152 22.08 5.60 2.88
C SER A 152 22.87 5.70 4.19
N PHE A 153 22.23 5.45 5.34
CA PHE A 153 22.91 5.39 6.64
C PHE A 153 23.54 4.02 6.93
N ILE A 154 23.20 3.00 6.14
CA ILE A 154 23.59 1.60 6.40
C ILE A 154 24.58 1.10 5.34
N LEU A 155 24.35 1.46 4.08
CA LEU A 155 25.12 0.95 2.95
C LEU A 155 26.26 1.89 2.57
N PRO A 156 27.35 1.36 1.98
CA PRO A 156 28.42 2.18 1.43
C PRO A 156 27.90 3.20 0.40
N ALA A 157 28.49 4.40 0.41
CA ALA A 157 28.20 5.44 -0.57
C ALA A 157 28.31 4.90 -2.01
N GLY A 158 27.35 5.23 -2.87
CA GLY A 158 27.28 4.76 -4.26
C GLY A 158 26.56 3.42 -4.46
N SER A 159 26.36 2.60 -3.42
CA SER A 159 25.66 1.31 -3.56
C SER A 159 24.13 1.38 -3.36
N VAL A 160 23.64 2.50 -2.81
CA VAL A 160 22.22 2.68 -2.40
C VAL A 160 21.24 2.44 -3.54
N LEU A 161 21.47 3.01 -4.73
CA LEU A 161 20.55 2.82 -5.86
C LEU A 161 20.64 1.42 -6.45
N ALA A 162 21.85 0.87 -6.54
CA ALA A 162 22.10 -0.47 -7.06
C ALA A 162 21.43 -1.55 -6.21
N LEU A 163 21.40 -1.38 -4.88
CA LEU A 163 20.84 -2.37 -3.96
C LEU A 163 19.40 -2.05 -3.51
N GLY A 164 19.00 -0.77 -3.55
CA GLY A 164 17.75 -0.29 -2.98
C GLY A 164 16.69 0.19 -3.98
N LEU A 165 17.05 0.43 -5.25
CA LEU A 165 16.14 0.95 -6.27
C LEU A 165 16.05 0.05 -7.50
N TYR A 166 17.16 -0.14 -8.22
CA TYR A 166 17.16 -0.82 -9.53
C TYR A 166 16.56 -2.23 -9.51
N PRO A 167 16.83 -3.08 -8.51
CA PRO A 167 16.26 -4.43 -8.45
C PRO A 167 14.73 -4.42 -8.34
N PHE A 168 14.14 -3.33 -7.86
CA PHE A 168 12.71 -3.20 -7.60
C PHE A 168 11.95 -2.55 -8.75
N LEU A 169 12.64 -1.96 -9.74
CA LEU A 169 12.00 -1.28 -10.88
C LEU A 169 11.11 -2.21 -11.72
N PRO A 170 11.50 -3.46 -12.05
CA PRO A 170 10.61 -4.36 -12.78
C PRO A 170 9.30 -4.60 -12.01
N GLY A 171 9.42 -4.81 -10.70
CA GLY A 171 8.28 -4.94 -9.81
C GLY A 171 7.45 -3.66 -9.71
N ALA A 172 8.03 -2.47 -9.88
CA ALA A 172 7.28 -1.22 -9.93
C ALA A 172 6.48 -1.10 -11.24
N LEU A 173 7.08 -1.44 -12.38
CA LEU A 173 6.40 -1.41 -13.69
C LEU A 173 5.17 -2.32 -13.73
N ILE A 174 5.28 -3.54 -13.20
CA ILE A 174 4.14 -4.48 -13.10
C ILE A 174 2.98 -3.86 -12.32
N LYS A 175 3.29 -3.14 -11.22
CA LYS A 175 2.26 -2.47 -10.40
C LYS A 175 1.59 -1.33 -11.15
N LEU A 176 2.32 -0.58 -11.98
CA LEU A 176 1.74 0.48 -12.81
C LEU A 176 0.77 -0.09 -13.84
N VAL A 177 1.12 -1.20 -14.48
CA VAL A 177 0.23 -1.91 -15.41
C VAL A 177 -1.02 -2.41 -14.68
N ALA A 178 -0.85 -3.02 -13.50
CA ALA A 178 -1.98 -3.47 -12.69
C ALA A 178 -2.91 -2.30 -12.33
N ALA A 179 -2.37 -1.15 -11.93
CA ALA A 179 -3.17 0.02 -11.60
C ALA A 179 -3.87 0.66 -12.81
N ALA A 180 -3.20 0.69 -13.97
CA ALA A 180 -3.79 1.17 -15.23
C ALA A 180 -5.05 0.38 -15.60
N VAL A 181 -5.08 -0.92 -15.29
CA VAL A 181 -6.19 -1.80 -15.64
C VAL A 181 -7.23 -1.87 -14.52
N LEU A 182 -6.80 -2.24 -13.30
CA LEU A 182 -7.71 -2.63 -12.22
C LEU A 182 -8.51 -1.46 -11.65
N LEU A 183 -7.88 -0.28 -11.50
CA LEU A 183 -8.54 0.86 -10.84
C LEU A 183 -9.66 1.44 -11.72
N PRO A 184 -9.42 1.84 -12.99
CA PRO A 184 -10.50 2.38 -13.81
C PRO A 184 -11.57 1.33 -14.11
N ALA A 185 -11.17 0.06 -14.31
CA ALA A 185 -12.13 -1.03 -14.56
C ALA A 185 -13.05 -1.26 -13.34
N GLY A 186 -12.51 -1.18 -12.12
CA GLY A 186 -13.31 -1.28 -10.90
C GLY A 186 -14.39 -0.20 -10.84
N TRP A 187 -14.04 1.05 -11.15
CA TRP A 187 -15.01 2.14 -11.20
C TRP A 187 -16.03 1.99 -12.35
N ALA A 188 -15.60 1.54 -13.52
CA ALA A 188 -16.48 1.31 -14.66
C ALA A 188 -17.53 0.20 -14.37
N PHE A 189 -17.12 -0.87 -13.68
CA PHE A 189 -18.02 -1.94 -13.26
C PHE A 189 -19.08 -1.44 -12.26
N LEU A 190 -18.67 -0.62 -11.30
CA LEU A 190 -19.57 -0.01 -10.33
C LEU A 190 -20.55 0.99 -10.97
N GLY A 191 -20.10 1.80 -11.94
CA GLY A 191 -20.97 2.72 -12.67
C GLY A 191 -22.10 2.00 -13.42
N LYS A 192 -21.85 0.80 -13.96
CA LYS A 192 -22.87 -0.01 -14.65
C LYS A 192 -23.94 -0.58 -13.71
N THR A 193 -23.58 -0.91 -12.46
CA THR A 193 -24.52 -1.52 -11.50
C THR A 193 -25.52 -0.52 -10.90
N HIS A 194 -25.20 0.78 -10.91
CA HIS A 194 -26.11 1.84 -10.46
C HIS A 194 -27.02 2.41 -11.57
N SER A 195 -26.75 2.12 -12.85
CA SER A 195 -27.57 2.60 -13.98
C SER A 195 -28.80 1.71 -14.28
N HIS A 196 -28.96 0.59 -13.58
CA HIS A 196 -30.07 -0.38 -13.75
C HIS A 196 -31.06 -0.39 -12.58
N LYS A 197 -31.07 0.66 -11.75
CA LYS A 197 -32.12 0.93 -10.74
C LYS A 197 -32.80 2.24 -11.08
#